data_AF-A0A7V2K7D0-F1
#
_entry.id   AF-A0A7V2K7D0-F1
#
_cell.length_a   1.000
_cell.length_b   1.000
_cell.length_c   1.000
_cell.angle_alpha   90.00
_cell.angle_beta   90.00
_cell.angle_gamma   90.00
#
_symmetry.space_group_name_H-M   'P 1'
#
loop_
_entity.id
_entity.type
_entity.pdbx_description
1 polymer ?
#
loop_
_entity_poly.entity_id
_entity_poly.type
_entity_poly.pdbx_seq_one_letter_code
_entity_poly.pdbx_strand_id
1 'polypeptide(L)'
;MRDKKLERNIEGVKQFISMWQDFSAFLNLPPETEVSEEEEKKFMEIKSAIARKCQQLQEEIEEGFPVEGKIIDILSQSPTLGSILRQPMHLKKLQNDWHSAYISINKLLGSLEAKREALAKVSRVKMLFKKLLTSPLTSFIIMVLLTLFFYTILARLITPEKAEVWKEKLKEKLPFLSQPVEEELEEE
;
A
#
# COMPACT_ATOMS: atom_id res chain seq x y z
N MET A 1 -13.49 -0.99 -1.80
CA MET A 1 -13.66 -0.79 -3.26
C MET A 1 -12.28 -1.02 -3.86
N ARG A 2 -12.13 -1.99 -4.76
CA ARG A 2 -10.84 -2.30 -5.40
C ARG A 2 -10.46 -1.10 -6.27
N ASP A 3 -9.26 -0.55 -6.10
CA ASP A 3 -8.81 0.62 -6.84
C ASP A 3 -8.76 0.29 -8.33
N LYS A 4 -9.69 0.86 -9.11
CA LYS A 4 -9.82 0.56 -10.55
C LYS A 4 -8.57 1.02 -11.32
N LYS A 5 -7.90 2.10 -10.90
CA LYS A 5 -6.66 2.59 -11.52
C LYS A 5 -5.54 1.58 -11.28
N LEU A 6 -5.41 1.10 -10.04
CA LEU A 6 -4.40 0.09 -9.70
C LEU A 6 -4.56 -1.22 -10.48
N GLU A 7 -5.78 -1.75 -10.58
CA GLU A 7 -6.02 -2.98 -11.34
C GLU A 7 -5.72 -2.79 -12.84
N ARG A 8 -6.09 -1.64 -13.41
CA ARG A 8 -5.77 -1.31 -14.80
C ARG A 8 -4.26 -1.23 -15.02
N ASN A 9 -3.53 -0.62 -14.09
CA ASN A 9 -2.07 -0.51 -14.16
C ASN A 9 -1.39 -1.89 -14.07
N ILE A 10 -1.86 -2.76 -13.16
CA ILE A 10 -1.36 -4.15 -13.05
C ILE A 10 -1.56 -4.91 -14.37
N GLU A 11 -2.77 -4.83 -14.93
CA GLU A 11 -3.10 -5.50 -16.18
C GLU A 11 -2.26 -4.94 -17.35
N GLY A 12 -2.11 -3.62 -17.42
CA GLY A 12 -1.28 -2.96 -18.42
C GLY A 12 0.19 -3.41 -18.37
N VAL A 13 0.76 -3.52 -17.17
CA VAL A 13 2.14 -4.02 -16.98
C VAL A 13 2.25 -5.49 -17.36
N LYS A 14 1.27 -6.34 -17.05
CA LYS A 14 1.26 -7.76 -17.44
C LYS A 14 1.26 -7.93 -18.96
N GLN A 15 0.42 -7.17 -19.65
CA GLN A 15 0.39 -7.15 -21.11
C GLN A 15 1.74 -6.71 -21.68
N PHE A 16 2.33 -5.66 -21.12
CA PHE A 16 3.65 -5.19 -21.55
C PHE A 16 4.75 -6.24 -21.35
N ILE A 17 4.76 -6.96 -20.21
CA ILE A 17 5.69 -8.05 -19.96
C ILE A 17 5.55 -9.15 -21.02
N SER A 18 4.33 -9.52 -21.40
CA SER A 18 4.09 -10.52 -22.46
C SER A 18 4.71 -10.07 -23.78
N MET A 19 4.45 -8.83 -24.21
CA MET A 19 5.04 -8.29 -25.45
C MET A 19 6.57 -8.22 -25.37
N TRP A 20 7.12 -7.91 -24.21
CA TRP A 20 8.56 -7.88 -23.98
C TRP A 20 9.20 -9.28 -24.06
N GLN A 21 8.48 -10.31 -23.64
CA GLN A 21 8.88 -11.71 -23.82
C GLN A 21 8.81 -12.13 -25.29
N ASP A 22 7.77 -11.73 -26.03
CA ASP A 22 7.67 -11.99 -27.46
C ASP A 22 8.84 -11.38 -28.22
N PHE A 23 9.24 -10.15 -27.85
CA PHE A 23 10.45 -9.51 -28.40
C PHE A 23 11.73 -10.30 -28.13
N SER A 24 11.83 -10.95 -26.97
CA SER A 24 12.99 -11.77 -26.61
C SER A 24 13.18 -12.98 -27.52
N ALA A 25 12.11 -13.51 -28.11
CA ALA A 25 12.19 -14.63 -29.04
C ALA A 25 13.08 -14.28 -30.25
N PHE A 26 13.00 -13.05 -30.75
CA PHE A 26 13.85 -12.57 -31.83
C PHE A 26 15.29 -12.34 -31.38
N LEU A 27 15.49 -11.87 -30.14
CA LEU A 27 16.83 -11.69 -29.58
C LEU A 27 17.53 -13.02 -29.31
N ASN A 28 16.80 -14.11 -29.14
CA ASN A 28 17.36 -15.44 -28.87
C ASN A 28 17.61 -16.25 -30.15
N LEU A 29 17.36 -15.69 -31.33
CA LEU A 29 17.72 -16.32 -32.58
C LEU A 29 19.25 -16.47 -32.69
N PRO A 30 19.74 -17.55 -33.32
CA PRO A 30 21.17 -17.71 -33.56
C PRO A 30 21.73 -16.52 -34.37
N PRO A 31 22.98 -16.11 -34.11
CA PRO A 31 23.65 -15.13 -34.96
C PRO A 31 23.73 -15.65 -36.39
N GLU A 32 23.74 -14.74 -37.36
CA GLU A 32 23.79 -15.04 -38.80
C GLU A 32 22.59 -15.86 -39.35
N THR A 33 21.51 -15.98 -38.59
CA THR A 33 20.25 -16.56 -39.11
C THR A 33 19.72 -15.71 -40.26
N GLU A 34 19.35 -16.36 -41.37
CA GLU A 34 18.65 -15.69 -42.47
C GLU A 34 17.27 -15.23 -42.00
N VAL A 35 17.01 -13.93 -42.14
CA VAL A 35 15.74 -13.32 -41.71
C VAL A 35 14.85 -13.15 -42.93
N SER A 36 13.67 -13.74 -42.88
CA SER A 36 12.64 -13.54 -43.90
C SER A 36 11.99 -12.15 -43.79
N GLU A 37 11.43 -11.64 -44.88
CA GLU A 37 10.69 -10.37 -44.87
C GLU A 37 9.50 -10.39 -43.89
N GLU A 38 8.86 -11.54 -43.71
CA GLU A 38 7.77 -11.70 -42.75
C GLU A 38 8.24 -11.61 -41.30
N GLU A 39 9.39 -12.18 -40.96
CA GLU A 39 9.98 -12.09 -39.62
C GLU A 39 10.44 -10.68 -39.30
N GLU A 40 11.07 -10.00 -40.27
CA GLU A 40 11.47 -8.60 -40.14
C GLU A 40 10.24 -7.71 -39.91
N LYS A 41 9.15 -7.94 -40.65
CA LYS A 41 7.89 -7.22 -40.45
C LYS A 41 7.30 -7.46 -39.06
N LYS A 42 7.24 -8.73 -38.60
CA LYS A 42 6.76 -9.08 -37.25
C LYS A 42 7.59 -8.42 -36.16
N PHE A 43 8.91 -8.42 -36.32
CA PHE A 43 9.84 -7.76 -35.40
C PHE A 43 9.52 -6.26 -35.30
N MET A 44 9.35 -5.58 -36.43
CA MET A 44 9.02 -4.15 -36.47
C MET A 44 7.63 -3.83 -35.89
N GLU A 45 6.65 -4.70 -36.11
CA GLU A 45 5.31 -4.58 -35.52
C GLU A 45 5.36 -4.68 -33.99
N ILE A 46 6.05 -5.71 -33.46
CA ILE A 46 6.21 -5.91 -32.01
C ILE A 46 6.98 -4.76 -31.38
N LYS A 47 8.10 -4.33 -31.99
CA LYS A 47 8.89 -3.18 -31.56
C LYS A 47 8.04 -1.92 -31.44
N SER A 48 7.24 -1.63 -32.47
CA SER A 48 6.36 -0.45 -32.49
C SER A 48 5.24 -0.55 -31.45
N ALA A 49 4.69 -1.75 -31.24
CA ALA A 49 3.66 -1.99 -30.25
C ALA A 49 4.18 -1.84 -28.82
N ILE A 50 5.40 -2.32 -28.54
CA ILE A 50 6.10 -2.09 -27.27
C ILE A 50 6.33 -0.61 -27.04
N ALA A 51 6.84 0.13 -28.03
CA ALA A 51 7.09 1.57 -27.90
C ALA A 51 5.82 2.35 -27.50
N ARG A 52 4.70 2.09 -28.19
CA ARG A 52 3.41 2.73 -27.87
C ARG A 52 2.89 2.34 -26.48
N LYS A 53 2.94 1.05 -26.13
CA LYS A 53 2.48 0.57 -24.82
C LYS A 53 3.34 1.12 -23.69
N CYS A 54 4.64 1.28 -23.93
CA CYS A 54 5.57 1.90 -23.01
C CYS A 54 5.19 3.35 -22.71
N GLN A 55 4.94 4.16 -23.75
CA GLN A 55 4.46 5.54 -23.60
C GLN A 55 3.14 5.60 -22.84
N GLN A 56 2.17 4.75 -23.20
CA GLN A 56 0.90 4.66 -22.49
C GLN A 56 1.09 4.36 -20.99
N LEU A 57 1.93 3.38 -20.64
CA LEU A 57 2.16 3.01 -19.25
C LEU A 57 2.92 4.10 -18.47
N GLN A 58 3.80 4.83 -19.13
CA GLN A 58 4.49 5.96 -18.54
C GLN A 58 3.52 7.09 -18.16
N GLU A 59 2.50 7.33 -18.99
CA GLU A 59 1.44 8.31 -18.69
C GLU A 59 0.49 7.82 -17.58
N GLU A 60 0.21 6.50 -17.52
CA GLU A 60 -0.73 5.94 -16.54
C GLU A 60 -0.12 5.68 -15.15
N ILE A 61 1.20 5.45 -15.09
CA ILE A 61 1.96 5.11 -13.88
C ILE A 61 2.88 6.29 -13.55
N GLU A 62 2.28 7.34 -12.99
CA GLU A 62 2.92 8.64 -12.65
C GLU A 62 4.18 8.52 -11.78
N GLU A 63 4.28 7.51 -10.90
CA GLU A 63 5.45 7.28 -10.05
C GLU A 63 5.96 5.83 -10.17
N GLY A 64 7.24 5.70 -10.53
CA GLY A 64 8.00 4.45 -10.38
C GLY A 64 7.98 3.51 -11.58
N PHE A 65 7.42 3.90 -12.73
CA PHE A 65 7.66 3.15 -13.98
C PHE A 65 9.13 3.30 -14.36
N PRO A 66 9.97 2.24 -14.30
CA PRO A 66 11.40 2.33 -14.53
C PRO A 66 11.68 2.37 -16.04
N VAL A 67 11.18 3.42 -16.71
CA VAL A 67 11.40 3.68 -18.13
C VAL A 67 11.94 5.09 -18.34
N GLU A 68 12.90 5.44 -17.52
CA GLU A 68 13.84 6.48 -17.89
C GLU A 68 14.94 5.81 -18.74
N GLY A 69 14.83 5.95 -20.06
CA GLY A 69 15.85 5.60 -21.06
C GLY A 69 15.84 4.14 -21.53
N LYS A 70 16.07 3.18 -20.62
CA LYS A 70 16.56 1.83 -21.01
C LYS A 70 15.74 1.10 -22.08
N ILE A 71 14.41 1.09 -21.97
CA ILE A 71 13.57 0.37 -22.94
C ILE A 71 13.63 1.06 -24.32
N ILE A 72 13.48 2.38 -24.35
CA ILE A 72 13.53 3.16 -25.60
C ILE A 72 14.93 3.06 -26.21
N ASP A 73 15.98 3.04 -25.39
CA ASP A 73 17.37 2.85 -25.84
C ASP A 73 17.58 1.47 -26.48
N ILE A 74 17.01 0.40 -25.91
CA ILE A 74 17.04 -0.96 -26.48
C ILE A 74 16.33 -0.99 -27.83
N LEU A 75 15.14 -0.39 -27.93
CA LEU A 75 14.39 -0.31 -29.18
C LEU A 75 15.15 0.55 -30.23
N SER A 76 15.83 1.61 -29.81
CA SER A 76 16.57 2.49 -30.72
C SER A 76 17.84 1.84 -31.25
N GLN A 77 18.53 1.03 -30.42
CA GLN A 77 19.72 0.26 -30.79
C GLN A 77 19.40 -0.91 -31.75
N SER A 78 18.12 -1.23 -31.97
CA SER A 78 17.69 -2.42 -32.72
C SER A 78 16.93 -2.05 -34.00
N PRO A 79 17.57 -1.45 -35.02
CA PRO A 79 16.87 -0.89 -36.19
C PRO A 79 16.18 -1.95 -37.05
N THR A 80 16.85 -3.07 -37.33
CA THR A 80 16.32 -4.22 -38.08
C THR A 80 16.80 -5.53 -37.45
N LEU A 81 16.01 -6.59 -37.55
CA LEU A 81 16.36 -7.89 -37.00
C LEU A 81 17.64 -8.44 -37.65
N GLY A 82 17.68 -8.39 -38.99
CA GLY A 82 18.87 -8.86 -39.73
C GLY A 82 20.15 -8.08 -39.40
N SER A 83 20.07 -6.79 -39.06
CA SER A 83 21.26 -6.03 -38.64
C SER A 83 21.78 -6.48 -37.27
N ILE A 84 20.89 -6.83 -36.34
CA ILE A 84 21.26 -7.23 -34.99
C ILE A 84 21.90 -8.62 -35.01
N LEU A 85 21.33 -9.56 -35.77
CA LEU A 85 21.85 -10.95 -35.84
C LEU A 85 23.22 -11.05 -36.53
N ARG A 86 23.54 -10.10 -37.41
CA ARG A 86 24.87 -9.99 -38.04
C ARG A 86 25.96 -9.45 -37.12
N GLN A 87 25.61 -8.96 -35.93
CA GLN A 87 26.54 -8.38 -34.96
C GLN A 87 26.44 -9.11 -33.61
N PRO A 88 27.11 -10.26 -33.44
CA PRO A 88 26.95 -11.10 -32.24
C PRO A 88 27.25 -10.38 -30.92
N MET A 89 28.24 -9.49 -30.90
CA MET A 89 28.58 -8.71 -29.71
C MET A 89 27.48 -7.70 -29.35
N HIS A 90 26.88 -7.08 -30.36
CA HIS A 90 25.75 -6.16 -30.19
C HIS A 90 24.50 -6.91 -29.73
N LEU A 91 24.21 -8.07 -30.32
CA LEU A 91 23.11 -8.95 -29.91
C LEU A 91 23.21 -9.35 -28.43
N LYS A 92 24.40 -9.78 -27.98
CA LYS A 92 24.62 -10.15 -26.57
C LYS A 92 24.43 -8.98 -25.62
N LYS A 93 24.90 -7.79 -26.00
CA LYS A 93 24.64 -6.57 -25.21
C LYS A 93 23.14 -6.30 -25.12
N LEU A 94 22.43 -6.37 -26.24
CA LEU A 94 20.99 -6.15 -26.31
C LEU A 94 20.20 -7.15 -25.46
N GLN A 95 20.60 -8.42 -25.44
CA GLN A 95 20.04 -9.45 -24.56
C GLN A 95 20.23 -9.12 -23.08
N ASN A 96 21.42 -8.66 -22.69
CA ASN A 96 21.71 -8.25 -21.30
C ASN A 96 20.87 -7.03 -20.89
N ASP A 97 20.81 -6.02 -21.75
CA ASP A 97 20.01 -4.81 -21.52
C ASP A 97 18.51 -5.18 -21.44
N TRP A 98 18.05 -6.04 -22.33
CA TRP A 98 16.69 -6.60 -22.32
C TRP A 98 16.37 -7.29 -21.00
N HIS A 99 17.28 -8.13 -20.50
CA HIS A 99 17.08 -8.84 -19.23
C HIS A 99 17.08 -7.88 -18.04
N SER A 100 17.96 -6.87 -18.02
CA SER A 100 17.97 -5.83 -17.00
C SER A 100 16.66 -5.04 -16.94
N ALA A 101 16.11 -4.69 -18.11
CA ALA A 101 14.80 -4.07 -18.23
C ALA A 101 13.69 -5.00 -17.74
N TYR A 102 13.71 -6.28 -18.14
CA TYR A 102 12.74 -7.29 -17.71
C TYR A 102 12.67 -7.43 -16.18
N ILE A 103 13.82 -7.47 -15.49
CA ILE A 103 13.87 -7.50 -14.03
C ILE A 103 13.20 -6.24 -13.44
N SER A 104 13.52 -5.07 -13.98
CA SER A 104 12.99 -3.80 -13.50
C SER A 104 11.46 -3.72 -13.64
N ILE A 105 10.91 -4.17 -14.78
CA ILE A 105 9.47 -4.21 -15.03
C ILE A 105 8.78 -5.21 -14.08
N ASN A 106 9.38 -6.38 -13.82
CA ASN A 106 8.83 -7.36 -12.89
C ASN A 106 8.86 -6.86 -11.43
N LYS A 107 9.91 -6.13 -11.03
CA LYS A 107 9.96 -5.46 -9.72
C LYS A 107 8.82 -4.44 -9.57
N LEU A 108 8.55 -3.66 -10.62
CA LEU A 108 7.41 -2.76 -10.64
C LEU A 108 6.10 -3.53 -10.48
N LEU A 109 5.88 -4.60 -11.26
CA LEU A 109 4.66 -5.41 -11.15
C LEU A 109 4.47 -5.91 -9.71
N GLY A 110 5.52 -6.45 -9.10
CA GLY A 110 5.49 -6.89 -7.70
C GLY A 110 5.13 -5.76 -6.73
N SER A 111 5.65 -4.55 -6.96
CA SER A 111 5.29 -3.38 -6.14
C SER A 111 3.81 -2.98 -6.26
N LEU A 112 3.22 -3.08 -7.47
CA LEU A 112 1.80 -2.79 -7.70
C LEU A 112 0.91 -3.86 -7.07
N GLU A 113 1.30 -5.13 -7.16
CA GLU A 113 0.57 -6.22 -6.51
C GLU A 113 0.65 -6.14 -4.99
N ALA A 114 1.80 -5.74 -4.42
CA ALA A 114 1.93 -5.47 -2.99
C ALA A 114 1.04 -4.31 -2.53
N LYS A 115 0.95 -3.21 -3.32
CA LYS A 115 -0.01 -2.11 -3.08
C LYS A 115 -1.45 -2.61 -3.08
N ARG A 116 -1.81 -3.51 -4.02
CA ARG A 116 -3.16 -4.11 -4.09
C ARG A 116 -3.48 -4.90 -2.83
N GLU A 117 -2.54 -5.71 -2.34
CA GLU A 117 -2.72 -6.47 -1.11
C GLU A 117 -2.84 -5.59 0.14
N ALA A 118 -2.02 -4.53 0.24
CA ALA A 118 -2.09 -3.57 1.34
C ALA A 118 -3.47 -2.89 1.42
N LEU A 119 -4.00 -2.43 0.27
CA LEU A 119 -5.35 -1.84 0.20
C LEU A 119 -6.44 -2.84 0.58
N ALA A 120 -6.30 -4.11 0.19
CA ALA A 120 -7.24 -5.16 0.58
C ALA A 120 -7.24 -5.41 2.10
N LYS A 121 -6.06 -5.42 2.75
CA LYS A 121 -5.93 -5.58 4.21
C LYS A 121 -6.56 -4.42 4.98
N VAL A 122 -6.27 -3.17 4.58
CA VAL A 122 -6.86 -1.97 5.20
C VAL A 122 -8.39 -1.99 5.09
N SER A 123 -8.93 -2.40 3.93
CA SER A 123 -10.37 -2.53 3.77
C SER A 123 -10.99 -3.58 4.70
N ARG A 124 -10.30 -4.71 4.95
CA ARG A 124 -10.78 -5.75 5.88
C ARG A 124 -10.77 -5.25 7.31
N VAL A 125 -9.69 -4.61 7.75
CA VAL A 125 -9.58 -4.04 9.11
C VAL A 125 -10.66 -3.00 9.34
N LYS A 126 -10.86 -2.07 8.39
CA LYS A 126 -11.92 -1.05 8.48
C LYS A 126 -13.32 -1.67 8.54
N MET A 127 -13.59 -2.71 7.75
CA MET A 127 -14.87 -3.41 7.81
C MET A 127 -15.08 -4.15 9.13
N LEU A 128 -14.04 -4.76 9.69
CA LEU A 128 -14.09 -5.41 11.01
C LEU A 128 -14.35 -4.38 12.11
N PHE A 129 -13.63 -3.25 12.09
CA PHE A 129 -13.83 -2.18 13.07
C PHE A 129 -15.24 -1.58 12.98
N LYS A 130 -15.75 -1.37 11.75
CA LYS A 130 -17.14 -0.94 11.54
C LYS A 130 -18.12 -1.97 12.10
N LYS A 131 -17.97 -3.26 11.78
CA LYS A 131 -18.83 -4.32 12.33
C LYS A 131 -18.78 -4.36 13.86
N LEU A 132 -17.59 -4.16 14.45
CA LEU A 132 -17.41 -4.11 15.90
C LEU A 132 -18.11 -2.90 16.54
N LEU A 133 -18.12 -1.74 15.89
CA LEU A 133 -18.84 -0.56 16.39
C LEU A 133 -20.35 -0.58 16.13
N THR A 134 -20.80 -1.25 15.06
CA THR A 134 -22.22 -1.20 14.65
C THR A 134 -23.07 -2.29 15.30
N SER A 135 -22.47 -3.30 15.94
CA SER A 135 -23.24 -4.31 16.66
C SER A 135 -23.71 -3.75 18.02
N PRO A 136 -25.02 -3.79 18.32
CA PRO A 136 -25.55 -3.24 19.57
C PRO A 136 -24.99 -3.98 20.80
N LEU A 137 -24.68 -5.27 20.65
CA LEU A 137 -24.11 -6.11 21.71
C LEU A 137 -22.66 -5.74 22.02
N THR A 138 -21.84 -5.50 21.00
CA THR A 138 -20.44 -5.09 21.21
C THR A 138 -20.35 -3.67 21.73
N SER A 139 -21.24 -2.77 21.31
CA SER A 139 -21.35 -1.43 21.91
C SER A 139 -21.66 -1.50 23.40
N PHE A 140 -22.58 -2.39 23.82
CA PHE A 140 -22.91 -2.58 25.22
C PHE A 140 -21.73 -3.13 26.03
N ILE A 141 -21.02 -4.13 25.50
CA ILE A 141 -19.81 -4.69 26.14
C ILE A 141 -18.72 -3.64 26.28
N ILE A 142 -18.45 -2.86 25.22
CA ILE A 142 -17.46 -1.78 25.25
C ILE A 142 -17.87 -0.69 26.25
N MET A 143 -19.15 -0.32 26.30
CA MET A 143 -19.67 0.64 27.28
C MET A 143 -19.40 0.14 28.71
N VAL A 144 -19.79 -1.09 29.04
CA VAL A 144 -19.56 -1.69 30.37
C VAL A 144 -18.08 -1.70 30.74
N LEU A 145 -17.19 -2.10 29.81
CA LEU A 145 -15.75 -2.11 30.04
C LEU A 145 -15.18 -0.70 30.27
N LEU A 146 -15.64 0.31 29.51
CA LEU A 146 -15.23 1.70 29.71
C LEU A 146 -15.72 2.24 31.05
N THR A 147 -16.93 1.89 31.48
CA THR A 147 -17.47 2.32 32.78
C THR A 147 -16.67 1.71 33.93
N LEU A 148 -16.31 0.41 33.85
CA LEU A 148 -15.46 -0.25 34.83
C LEU A 148 -14.05 0.35 34.85
N PHE A 149 -13.49 0.64 33.68
CA PHE A 149 -12.20 1.31 33.57
C PHE A 149 -12.22 2.70 34.21
N PHE A 150 -13.25 3.50 33.93
CA PHE A 150 -13.42 4.82 34.53
C PHE A 150 -13.61 4.74 36.05
N TYR A 151 -14.37 3.76 36.53
CA TYR A 151 -14.54 3.48 37.96
C TYR A 151 -13.20 3.14 38.63
N THR A 152 -12.37 2.29 38.01
CA THR A 152 -11.04 1.97 38.55
C THR A 152 -10.08 3.15 38.55
N ILE A 153 -10.15 4.04 37.56
CA ILE A 153 -9.39 5.31 37.55
C ILE A 153 -9.85 6.24 38.66
N LEU A 154 -11.17 6.43 38.81
CA LEU A 154 -11.75 7.25 39.87
C LEU A 154 -11.38 6.73 41.26
N ALA A 155 -11.47 5.41 41.47
CA ALA A 155 -11.07 4.77 42.73
C ALA A 155 -9.57 4.95 43.02
N ARG A 156 -8.71 4.98 42.00
CA ARG A 156 -7.29 5.33 42.16
C ARG A 156 -7.05 6.82 42.44
N LEU A 157 -7.90 7.70 41.92
CA LEU A 157 -7.79 9.15 42.14
C LEU A 157 -8.29 9.57 43.53
N ILE A 158 -9.26 8.83 44.07
CA ILE A 158 -9.79 8.97 45.43
C ILE A 158 -8.97 8.04 46.34
N THR A 159 -7.68 8.36 46.53
CA THR A 159 -6.91 7.74 47.59
C THR A 159 -7.38 8.28 48.96
N PRO A 160 -7.54 7.40 49.98
CA PRO A 160 -8.07 7.77 51.29
C PRO A 160 -7.21 8.82 52.03
N GLU A 161 -5.93 8.94 51.66
CA GLU A 161 -5.01 9.95 52.20
C GLU A 161 -5.46 11.38 51.89
N LYS A 162 -6.02 11.65 50.70
CA LYS A 162 -6.57 12.98 50.37
C LYS A 162 -7.91 13.23 51.05
N ALA A 163 -8.70 12.20 51.31
CA ALA A 163 -10.00 12.35 51.96
C ALA A 163 -9.86 12.86 53.41
N GLU A 164 -8.86 12.38 54.15
CA GLU A 164 -8.56 12.88 55.51
C GLU A 164 -8.05 14.34 55.48
N VAL A 165 -7.18 14.69 54.54
CA VAL A 165 -6.69 16.08 54.37
C VAL A 165 -7.82 17.06 54.03
N TRP A 166 -8.81 16.64 53.23
CA TRP A 166 -9.98 17.46 52.93
C TRP A 166 -10.95 17.57 54.11
N LYS A 167 -11.09 16.52 54.94
CA LYS A 167 -11.86 16.58 56.19
C LYS A 167 -11.25 17.55 57.19
N GLU A 168 -9.92 17.50 57.38
CA GLU A 168 -9.24 18.44 58.28
C GLU A 168 -9.35 19.88 57.78
N LYS A 169 -9.14 20.13 56.48
CA LYS A 169 -9.35 21.47 55.90
C LYS A 169 -10.79 21.96 55.97
N LEU A 170 -11.79 21.08 55.86
CA LEU A 170 -13.19 21.45 56.06
C LEU A 170 -13.48 21.78 57.52
N LYS A 171 -12.92 21.01 58.45
CA LYS A 171 -13.08 21.21 59.89
C LYS A 171 -12.43 22.53 60.36
N GLU A 172 -11.32 22.92 59.74
CA GLU A 172 -10.65 24.21 59.95
C GLU A 172 -11.46 25.39 59.38
N LYS A 173 -12.08 25.23 58.20
CA LYS A 173 -12.84 26.32 57.55
C LYS A 173 -14.26 26.50 58.07
N LEU A 174 -14.87 25.49 58.66
CA LEU A 174 -16.26 25.52 59.14
C LEU A 174 -16.34 25.01 60.60
N PRO A 175 -15.83 25.77 61.58
CA PRO A 175 -15.84 25.38 62.99
C PRO A 175 -17.26 25.26 63.57
N PHE A 176 -18.26 25.87 62.93
CA PHE A 176 -19.65 25.87 63.39
C PHE A 176 -20.35 24.49 63.29
N LEU A 177 -19.86 23.59 62.43
CA LEU A 177 -20.45 22.26 62.25
C LEU A 177 -20.03 21.26 63.35
N SER A 178 -19.20 21.69 64.31
CA SER A 178 -18.73 20.85 65.42
C SER A 178 -19.44 21.12 66.76
N GLN A 179 -20.39 22.05 66.80
CA GLN A 179 -21.21 22.23 68.00
C GLN A 179 -22.29 21.15 68.01
N PRO A 180 -22.38 20.31 69.07
CA PRO A 180 -23.54 19.45 69.24
C PRO A 180 -24.76 20.36 69.31
N VAL A 181 -25.74 20.09 68.46
CA VAL A 181 -27.08 20.66 68.61
C VAL A 181 -27.62 20.09 69.91
N GLU A 182 -27.41 20.80 71.02
CA GLU A 182 -28.16 20.56 72.25
C GLU A 182 -29.61 20.87 71.91
N GLU A 183 -30.37 19.80 71.77
CA GLU A 183 -31.81 19.79 71.56
C GLU A 183 -32.47 20.26 72.86
N GLU A 184 -32.52 21.58 73.06
CA GLU A 184 -33.49 22.21 73.96
C GLU A 184 -34.88 21.97 73.38
N LEU A 185 -35.55 20.93 73.86
CA LEU A 185 -37.00 20.84 73.88
C LEU A 185 -37.41 20.61 75.34
N GLU A 186 -37.67 21.75 75.98
CA GLU A 186 -38.39 21.91 77.23
C GLU A 186 -39.79 21.26 77.19
N GLU A 187 -40.15 20.71 78.34
CA GLU A 187 -41.47 20.76 79.01
C GLU A 187 -42.74 20.29 78.26
N GLU A 188 -43.31 19.17 78.74
CA GLU A 188 -44.55 19.15 79.57
C GLU A 188 -44.75 17.80 80.28
#